data_AF-A0A2E3XR19-F1
#
_entry.id   AF-A0A2E3XR19-F1
#
_cell.length_a   1.000
_cell.length_b   1.000
_cell.length_c   1.000
_cell.angle_alpha   90.00
_cell.angle_beta   90.00
_cell.angle_gamma   90.00
#
_symmetry.space_group_name_H-M   'P 1'
#
loop_
_entity.id
_entity.type
_entity.pdbx_description
1 polymer ?
#
loop_
_entity_poly.entity_id
_entity_poly.type
_entity_poly.pdbx_seq_one_letter_code
_entity_poly.pdbx_strand_id
1 'polypeptide(L)'
;MKTSSLTFYISLITLFISASCATSRPPKTKKTYSSEVEQEFKDIEYDQKRVLNYYRTLREKNWDEYKKGQNTKRRRPRRYQRPKRRSQPQRSKTVRKVVPEKPALSDARVEELNIEIQQNLDYFCMKNRKSSRFSNQQDCKSYTENIFDQCKQQHPVYRDRSPVQCVKNRLN
;
A
#
# COMPACT_ATOMS: atom_id res chain seq x y z
N MET A 1 -62.80 36.05 -46.51
CA MET A 1 -62.05 34.84 -46.95
C MET A 1 -60.54 35.02 -46.70
N LYS A 2 -60.06 34.90 -45.46
CA LYS A 2 -58.62 35.02 -45.09
C LYS A 2 -58.15 34.00 -44.03
N THR A 3 -58.93 32.97 -43.74
CA THR A 3 -58.61 31.96 -42.69
C THR A 3 -57.76 30.80 -43.20
N SER A 4 -57.66 30.62 -44.52
CA SER A 4 -56.96 29.50 -45.17
C SER A 4 -55.42 29.61 -45.10
N SER A 5 -54.85 30.80 -44.97
CA SER A 5 -53.40 30.96 -44.82
C SER A 5 -52.92 30.61 -43.41
N LEU A 6 -53.73 30.88 -42.37
CA LEU A 6 -53.36 30.62 -40.98
C LEU A 6 -53.30 29.11 -40.68
N THR A 7 -54.25 28.34 -41.20
CA THR A 7 -54.30 26.89 -41.01
C THR A 7 -53.12 26.17 -41.69
N PHE A 8 -52.61 26.72 -42.78
CA PHE A 8 -51.46 26.17 -43.50
C PHE A 8 -50.13 26.38 -42.75
N TYR A 9 -49.98 27.50 -42.04
CA TYR A 9 -48.81 27.71 -41.19
C TYR A 9 -48.84 26.83 -39.93
N ILE A 10 -50.02 26.64 -39.34
CA ILE A 10 -50.18 25.77 -38.17
C ILE A 10 -49.85 24.31 -38.53
N SER A 11 -50.31 23.83 -39.70
CA SER A 11 -49.99 22.45 -40.14
C SER A 11 -48.49 22.25 -40.40
N LEU A 12 -47.81 23.24 -41.01
CA LEU A 12 -46.36 23.21 -41.22
C LEU A 12 -45.57 23.17 -39.91
N ILE A 13 -45.98 23.96 -38.91
CA ILE A 13 -45.33 23.99 -37.59
C ILE A 13 -45.52 22.64 -36.88
N THR A 14 -46.72 22.05 -36.94
CA THR A 14 -46.96 20.73 -36.32
C THR A 14 -46.15 19.61 -36.97
N LEU A 15 -45.92 19.67 -38.29
CA LEU A 15 -45.10 18.69 -39.00
C LEU A 15 -43.63 18.75 -38.57
N PHE A 16 -43.08 19.97 -38.42
CA PHE A 16 -41.70 20.19 -37.97
C PHE A 16 -41.46 19.72 -36.53
N ILE A 17 -42.44 19.89 -35.64
CA ILE A 17 -42.35 19.44 -34.24
C ILE A 17 -42.38 17.91 -34.18
N SER A 18 -43.18 17.24 -35.00
CA SER A 18 -43.25 15.77 -35.01
C SER A 18 -42.00 15.07 -35.58
N ALA A 19 -41.23 15.72 -36.45
CA ALA A 19 -40.03 15.15 -37.05
C ALA A 19 -38.80 15.15 -36.11
N SER A 20 -38.81 15.94 -35.03
CA SER A 20 -37.64 16.13 -34.15
C SER A 20 -37.54 15.10 -33.00
N CYS A 21 -38.52 14.21 -32.82
CA CYS A 21 -38.52 13.23 -31.72
C CYS A 21 -37.96 11.84 -32.07
N ALA A 22 -37.51 11.60 -33.31
CA ALA A 22 -36.97 10.31 -33.73
C ALA A 22 -35.45 10.20 -33.51
N THR A 23 -34.96 10.48 -32.30
CA THR A 23 -33.56 10.18 -31.93
C THR A 23 -33.50 8.80 -31.28
N SER A 24 -33.36 7.74 -32.08
CA SER A 24 -33.07 6.41 -31.57
C SER A 24 -31.70 6.44 -30.89
N ARG A 25 -31.65 6.08 -29.60
CA ARG A 25 -30.38 5.99 -28.88
C ARG A 25 -29.52 4.92 -29.54
N PRO A 26 -28.23 5.21 -29.86
CA PRO A 26 -27.36 4.20 -30.45
C PRO A 26 -27.25 2.99 -29.51
N PRO A 27 -27.16 1.77 -30.06
CA PRO A 27 -27.02 0.57 -29.26
C PRO A 27 -25.77 0.69 -28.37
N LYS A 28 -25.91 0.42 -27.07
CA LYS A 28 -24.79 0.43 -26.12
C LYS A 28 -23.79 -0.64 -26.55
N THR A 29 -22.69 -0.24 -27.19
CA THR A 29 -21.57 -1.14 -27.43
C THR A 29 -21.00 -1.60 -26.09
N LYS A 30 -20.67 -2.89 -25.98
CA LYS A 30 -20.03 -3.41 -24.77
C LYS A 30 -18.67 -2.72 -24.63
N LYS A 31 -18.37 -2.18 -23.45
CA LYS A 31 -17.07 -1.59 -23.15
C LYS A 31 -16.03 -2.71 -23.14
N THR A 32 -15.17 -2.74 -24.13
CA THR A 32 -13.96 -3.59 -24.17
C THR A 32 -12.74 -2.72 -23.98
N TYR A 33 -11.67 -3.31 -23.46
CA TYR A 33 -10.38 -2.63 -23.36
C TYR A 33 -9.75 -2.49 -24.75
N SER A 34 -8.76 -1.60 -24.88
CA SER A 34 -7.93 -1.56 -26.09
C SER A 34 -7.09 -2.83 -26.20
N SER A 35 -6.68 -3.19 -27.42
CA SER A 35 -5.82 -4.35 -27.67
C SER A 35 -4.50 -4.30 -26.88
N GLU A 36 -3.97 -3.09 -26.68
CA GLU A 36 -2.76 -2.84 -25.88
C GLU A 36 -2.97 -3.26 -24.41
N VAL A 37 -4.10 -2.88 -23.81
CA VAL A 37 -4.43 -3.24 -22.42
C VAL A 37 -4.69 -4.75 -22.28
N GLU A 38 -5.33 -5.37 -23.28
CA GLU A 38 -5.49 -6.83 -23.29
C GLU A 38 -4.16 -7.58 -23.40
N GLN A 39 -3.19 -7.02 -24.14
CA GLN A 39 -1.84 -7.57 -24.24
C GLN A 39 -1.09 -7.43 -22.91
N GLU A 40 -1.17 -6.27 -22.27
CA GLU A 40 -0.59 -6.04 -20.94
C GLU A 40 -1.14 -7.03 -19.90
N PHE A 41 -2.45 -7.31 -19.92
CA PHE A 41 -3.03 -8.33 -19.04
C PHE A 41 -2.48 -9.73 -19.30
N LYS A 42 -2.25 -10.11 -20.55
CA LYS A 42 -1.65 -11.40 -20.90
C LYS A 42 -0.20 -11.49 -20.42
N ASP A 43 0.56 -10.41 -20.55
CA ASP A 43 1.95 -10.35 -20.11
C ASP A 43 2.04 -10.46 -18.58
N ILE A 44 1.15 -9.76 -17.85
CA ILE A 44 1.03 -9.88 -16.40
C ILE A 44 0.70 -11.32 -15.98
N GLU A 45 -0.26 -11.96 -16.66
CA GLU A 45 -0.65 -13.34 -16.35
C GLU A 45 0.50 -14.33 -16.60
N TYR A 46 1.26 -14.12 -17.68
CA TYR A 46 2.45 -14.91 -18.00
C TYR A 46 3.53 -14.77 -16.93
N ASP A 47 3.85 -13.54 -16.52
CA ASP A 47 4.85 -13.28 -15.48
C ASP A 47 4.45 -13.85 -14.13
N GLN A 48 3.18 -13.75 -13.74
CA GLN A 48 2.67 -14.39 -12.53
C GLN A 48 2.87 -15.91 -12.56
N LYS A 49 2.52 -16.57 -13.68
CA LYS A 49 2.72 -18.01 -13.84
C LYS A 49 4.20 -18.40 -13.73
N ARG A 50 5.10 -17.60 -14.34
CA ARG A 50 6.55 -17.80 -14.28
C ARG A 50 7.07 -17.70 -12.84
N VAL A 51 6.69 -16.65 -12.11
CA VAL A 51 7.10 -16.44 -10.71
C VAL A 51 6.58 -17.56 -9.80
N LEU A 52 5.32 -17.97 -9.96
CA LEU A 52 4.75 -19.06 -9.17
C LEU A 52 5.48 -20.39 -9.43
N ASN A 53 5.80 -20.69 -10.69
CA ASN A 53 6.57 -21.89 -11.04
C ASN A 53 7.99 -21.83 -10.46
N TYR A 54 8.66 -20.69 -10.51
CA TYR A 54 9.95 -20.50 -9.85
C TYR A 54 9.88 -20.86 -8.35
N TYR A 55 8.91 -20.32 -7.61
CA TYR A 55 8.77 -20.65 -6.18
C TYR A 55 8.35 -22.10 -5.89
N ARG A 56 7.63 -22.76 -6.80
CA ARG A 56 7.33 -24.20 -6.68
C ARG A 56 8.63 -25.02 -6.76
N THR A 57 9.46 -24.76 -7.77
CA THR A 57 10.75 -25.46 -7.92
C THR A 57 11.68 -25.22 -6.74
N LEU A 58 11.69 -24.01 -6.16
CA LEU A 58 12.50 -23.69 -4.99
C LEU A 58 12.06 -24.48 -3.76
N ARG A 59 10.74 -24.66 -3.57
CA ARG A 59 10.18 -25.47 -2.49
C ARG A 59 10.52 -26.95 -2.66
N GLU A 60 10.45 -27.49 -3.87
CA GLU A 60 10.81 -28.88 -4.16
C GLU A 60 12.29 -29.16 -3.88
N LYS A 61 13.19 -28.27 -4.34
CA LYS A 61 14.64 -28.38 -4.05
C LYS A 61 14.94 -28.36 -2.55
N ASN A 62 14.32 -27.44 -1.82
CA ASN A 62 14.50 -27.34 -0.35
C ASN A 62 13.86 -28.53 0.39
N TRP A 63 12.82 -29.15 -0.17
CA TRP A 63 12.18 -30.34 0.41
C TRP A 63 13.09 -31.56 0.37
N ASP A 64 13.84 -31.74 -0.72
CA ASP A 64 14.83 -32.82 -0.84
C ASP A 64 16.01 -32.64 0.13
N GLU A 65 16.47 -31.41 0.34
CA GLU A 65 17.47 -31.08 1.36
C GLU A 65 16.94 -31.32 2.78
N TYR A 66 15.69 -30.94 3.05
CA TYR A 66 15.04 -31.17 4.34
C TYR A 66 14.89 -32.66 4.67
N LYS A 67 14.51 -33.49 3.68
CA LYS A 67 14.45 -34.95 3.83
C LYS A 67 15.82 -35.56 4.14
N LYS A 68 16.89 -35.10 3.47
CA LYS A 68 18.26 -35.55 3.75
C LYS A 68 18.70 -35.22 5.19
N GLY A 69 18.26 -34.09 5.74
CA GLY A 69 18.56 -33.69 7.12
C GLY A 69 17.79 -34.46 8.21
N GLN A 70 16.59 -34.96 7.91
CA GLN A 70 15.75 -35.66 8.91
C GLN A 70 16.25 -37.05 9.34
N ASN A 71 17.15 -37.68 8.58
CA ASN A 71 17.79 -38.95 8.98
C ASN A 71 18.85 -38.79 10.08
N THR A 72 19.15 -37.56 10.50
CA THR A 72 19.94 -37.34 11.71
C THR A 72 19.08 -37.65 12.93
N LYS A 73 19.35 -38.81 13.56
CA LYS A 73 18.69 -39.31 14.77
C LYS A 73 18.32 -38.15 15.71
N ARG A 74 17.02 -37.91 15.93
CA ARG A 74 16.50 -36.95 16.92
C ARG A 74 17.18 -37.23 18.27
N ARG A 75 18.25 -36.47 18.59
CA ARG A 75 18.85 -36.48 19.92
C ARG A 75 17.79 -35.91 20.86
N ARG A 76 17.18 -36.79 21.66
CA ARG A 76 16.19 -36.37 22.67
C ARG A 76 16.80 -35.23 23.49
N PRO A 77 16.09 -34.11 23.69
CA PRO A 77 16.62 -33.02 24.51
C PRO A 77 16.92 -33.58 25.90
N ARG A 78 18.19 -33.48 26.31
CA ARG A 78 18.64 -33.91 27.63
C ARG A 78 17.88 -33.05 28.65
N ARG A 79 17.04 -33.67 29.48
CA ARG A 79 16.28 -32.96 30.52
C ARG A 79 17.26 -32.17 31.38
N TYR A 80 17.25 -30.85 31.22
CA TYR A 80 18.09 -29.96 31.99
C TYR A 80 17.60 -30.01 33.44
N GLN A 81 18.38 -30.62 34.33
CA GLN A 81 18.15 -30.48 35.75
C GLN A 81 18.49 -29.04 36.12
N ARG A 82 17.48 -28.28 36.56
CA ARG A 82 17.63 -26.89 36.94
C ARG A 82 18.50 -26.84 38.21
N PRO A 83 19.72 -26.27 38.18
CA PRO A 83 20.53 -26.18 39.38
C PRO A 83 19.79 -25.34 40.43
N LYS A 84 19.71 -25.84 41.67
CA LYS A 84 19.15 -25.12 42.82
C LYS A 84 19.87 -23.78 42.93
N ARG A 85 19.09 -22.68 42.90
CA ARG A 85 19.58 -21.31 43.04
C ARG A 85 20.37 -21.18 44.35
N ARG A 86 21.70 -21.18 44.27
CA ARG A 86 22.53 -20.57 45.32
C ARG A 86 22.32 -19.07 45.25
N SER A 87 22.25 -18.43 46.42
CA SER A 87 22.11 -16.97 46.59
C SER A 87 23.07 -16.26 45.63
N GLN A 88 22.51 -15.44 44.74
CA GLN A 88 23.30 -14.74 43.73
C GLN A 88 24.29 -13.80 44.44
N PRO A 89 25.59 -13.84 44.11
CA PRO A 89 26.49 -12.77 44.52
C PRO A 89 25.95 -11.46 43.94
N GLN A 90 25.88 -10.41 44.78
CA GLN A 90 25.46 -9.08 44.36
C GLN A 90 26.26 -8.69 43.12
N ARG A 91 25.56 -8.56 41.99
CA ARG A 91 26.16 -8.22 40.69
C ARG A 91 27.00 -6.95 40.89
N SER A 92 28.30 -7.07 40.72
CA SER A 92 29.17 -5.91 40.55
C SER A 92 28.56 -5.04 39.46
N LYS A 93 28.44 -3.73 39.73
CA LYS A 93 27.89 -2.74 38.79
C LYS A 93 28.63 -2.91 37.46
N THR A 94 27.97 -3.54 36.49
CA THR A 94 28.51 -3.70 35.15
C THR A 94 28.69 -2.30 34.59
N VAL A 95 29.94 -1.88 34.44
CA VAL A 95 30.29 -0.64 33.75
C VAL A 95 29.65 -0.72 32.37
N ARG A 96 28.64 0.12 32.12
CA ARG A 96 27.96 0.17 30.82
C ARG A 96 29.01 0.52 29.77
N LYS A 97 29.34 -0.46 28.92
CA LYS A 97 30.19 -0.25 27.75
C LYS A 97 29.54 0.87 26.94
N VAL A 98 30.26 1.99 26.74
CA VAL A 98 29.79 3.08 25.89
C VAL A 98 29.69 2.53 24.48
N VAL A 99 28.47 2.40 23.97
CA VAL A 99 28.22 1.93 22.60
C VAL A 99 28.46 3.14 21.68
N PRO A 100 29.33 3.03 20.67
CA PRO A 100 29.56 4.12 19.73
C PRO A 100 28.28 4.46 18.98
N GLU A 101 28.08 5.75 18.71
CA GLU A 101 26.95 6.21 17.93
C GLU A 101 27.02 5.66 16.50
N LYS A 102 25.87 5.27 15.94
CA LYS A 102 25.80 4.82 14.55
C LYS A 102 26.09 6.01 13.61
N PRO A 103 26.79 5.77 12.49
CA PRO A 103 27.01 6.79 11.48
C PRO A 103 25.67 7.24 10.86
N ALA A 104 25.66 8.43 10.27
CA ALA A 104 24.54 8.88 9.45
C ALA A 104 24.37 7.99 8.22
N LEU A 105 23.13 7.82 7.78
CA LEU A 105 22.81 7.13 6.53
C LEU A 105 23.24 7.95 5.31
N SER A 106 23.43 7.28 4.18
CA SER A 106 23.67 7.94 2.89
C SER A 106 22.42 8.69 2.40
N ASP A 107 22.61 9.73 1.60
CA ASP A 107 21.52 10.57 1.09
C ASP A 107 20.48 9.76 0.30
N ALA A 108 20.93 8.83 -0.55
CA ALA A 108 20.04 7.90 -1.27
C ALA A 108 19.16 7.08 -0.31
N ARG A 109 19.72 6.65 0.82
CA ARG A 109 18.95 5.90 1.82
C ARG A 109 17.98 6.80 2.59
N VAL A 110 18.36 8.06 2.83
CA VAL A 110 17.47 9.06 3.45
C VAL A 110 16.28 9.35 2.53
N GLU A 111 16.51 9.47 1.23
CA GLU A 111 15.45 9.67 0.23
C GLU A 111 14.45 8.51 0.22
N GLU A 112 14.93 7.26 0.19
CA GLU A 112 14.06 6.07 0.31
C GLU A 112 13.18 6.09 1.57
N LEU A 113 13.73 6.52 2.70
CA LEU A 113 12.98 6.63 3.95
C LEU A 113 11.94 7.74 3.90
N ASN A 114 12.25 8.87 3.25
CA ASN A 114 11.30 9.96 3.06
C ASN A 114 10.14 9.56 2.15
N ILE A 115 10.42 8.79 1.09
CA ILE A 115 9.38 8.20 0.23
C ILE A 115 8.48 7.28 1.04
N GLU A 116 9.05 6.38 1.87
CA GLU A 116 8.26 5.50 2.73
C GLU A 116 7.40 6.30 3.72
N ILE A 117 7.95 7.34 4.33
CA ILE A 117 7.20 8.22 5.24
C ILE A 117 6.01 8.84 4.51
N GLN A 118 6.25 9.46 3.35
CA GLN A 118 5.20 10.10 2.56
C GLN A 118 4.07 9.12 2.21
N GLN A 119 4.42 7.91 1.77
CA GLN A 119 3.45 6.85 1.50
C GLN A 119 2.61 6.51 2.74
N ASN A 120 3.20 6.47 3.94
CA ASN A 120 2.46 6.22 5.17
C ASN A 120 1.50 7.38 5.51
N LEU A 121 1.91 8.64 5.30
CA LEU A 121 1.05 9.81 5.52
C LEU A 121 -0.16 9.77 4.58
N ASP A 122 0.10 9.57 3.29
CA ASP A 122 -0.95 9.51 2.25
C ASP A 122 -1.90 8.34 2.50
N TYR A 123 -1.37 7.16 2.83
CA TYR A 123 -2.17 6.00 3.18
C TYR A 123 -3.09 6.26 4.37
N PHE A 124 -2.58 6.91 5.42
CA PHE A 124 -3.38 7.25 6.59
C PHE A 124 -4.57 8.15 6.20
N CYS A 125 -4.33 9.17 5.38
CA CYS A 125 -5.41 10.05 4.92
C CYS A 125 -6.40 9.36 3.99
N MET A 126 -5.93 8.47 3.10
CA MET A 126 -6.81 7.66 2.28
C MET A 126 -7.71 6.74 3.12
N LYS A 127 -7.12 6.10 4.15
CA LYS A 127 -7.84 5.22 5.08
C LYS A 127 -8.90 5.99 5.88
N ASN A 128 -8.59 7.21 6.29
CA ASN A 128 -9.46 8.04 7.13
C ASN A 128 -10.30 9.07 6.36
N ARG A 129 -10.34 9.01 5.02
CA ARG A 129 -11.06 9.99 4.17
C ARG A 129 -12.56 10.11 4.47
N LYS A 130 -13.17 9.08 5.07
CA LYS A 130 -14.60 9.05 5.46
C LYS A 130 -14.80 9.26 6.96
N SER A 131 -13.73 9.47 7.72
CA SER A 131 -13.79 9.65 9.17
C SER A 131 -14.38 11.02 9.49
N SER A 132 -15.28 11.09 10.46
CA SER A 132 -15.80 12.37 10.97
C SER A 132 -14.72 13.26 11.58
N ARG A 133 -13.55 12.68 11.91
CA ARG A 133 -12.38 13.41 12.43
C ARG A 133 -11.75 14.35 11.41
N PHE A 134 -11.92 14.09 10.11
CA PHE A 134 -11.34 14.89 9.04
C PHE A 134 -12.47 15.29 8.07
N SER A 135 -13.02 16.49 8.27
CA SER A 135 -14.06 17.05 7.41
C SER A 135 -13.57 17.29 5.99
N ASN A 136 -12.30 17.71 5.84
CA ASN A 136 -11.67 17.98 4.56
C ASN A 136 -10.37 17.19 4.42
N GLN A 137 -9.98 16.93 3.16
CA GLN A 137 -8.69 16.30 2.87
C GLN A 137 -7.51 17.13 3.39
N GLN A 138 -7.66 18.46 3.40
CA GLN A 138 -6.64 19.37 3.92
C GLN A 138 -6.41 19.18 5.44
N ASP A 139 -7.48 18.97 6.21
CA ASP A 139 -7.39 18.76 7.67
C ASP A 139 -6.55 17.52 8.00
N CYS A 140 -6.72 16.45 7.22
CA CYS A 140 -5.92 15.25 7.37
C CYS A 140 -4.45 15.48 7.01
N LYS A 141 -4.19 16.17 5.89
CA LYS A 141 -2.81 16.47 5.46
C LYS A 141 -2.08 17.30 6.51
N SER A 142 -2.70 18.36 7.02
CA SER A 142 -2.10 19.19 8.07
C SER A 142 -1.90 18.40 9.37
N TYR A 143 -2.78 17.46 9.72
CA TYR A 143 -2.58 16.56 10.85
C TYR A 143 -1.34 15.66 10.65
N THR A 144 -1.20 15.04 9.48
CA THR A 144 -0.08 14.15 9.18
C THR A 144 1.25 14.89 9.03
N GLU A 145 1.24 16.10 8.47
CA GLU A 145 2.40 16.99 8.36
C GLU A 145 2.91 17.40 9.74
N ASN A 146 2.03 17.79 10.65
CA ASN A 146 2.40 18.09 12.04
C ASN A 146 3.07 16.90 12.74
N ILE A 147 2.57 15.68 12.52
CA ILE A 147 3.19 14.46 13.06
C ILE A 147 4.58 14.24 12.45
N PHE A 148 4.71 14.43 11.14
CA PHE A 148 5.98 14.29 10.44
C PHE A 148 7.02 15.29 10.96
N ASP A 149 6.66 16.56 11.10
CA ASP A 149 7.54 17.60 11.60
C ASP A 149 8.01 17.31 13.04
N GLN A 150 7.10 16.85 13.90
CA GLN A 150 7.46 16.42 15.26
C GLN A 150 8.44 15.25 15.26
N CYS A 151 8.24 14.26 14.38
CA CYS A 151 9.17 13.13 14.26
C CYS A 151 10.53 13.57 13.68
N LYS A 152 10.54 14.51 12.74
CA LYS A 152 11.76 15.08 12.15
C LYS A 152 12.56 15.86 13.19
N GLN A 153 11.90 16.63 14.06
CA GLN A 153 12.55 17.34 15.17
C GLN A 153 13.18 16.37 16.19
N GLN A 154 12.54 15.22 16.45
CA GLN A 154 13.08 14.18 17.33
C GLN A 154 14.27 13.42 16.72
N HIS A 155 14.33 13.35 15.39
CA HIS A 155 15.36 12.63 14.65
C HIS A 155 16.02 13.52 13.58
N PRO A 156 16.79 14.54 13.99
CA PRO A 156 17.39 15.50 13.05
C PRO A 156 18.44 14.85 12.13
N VAL A 157 19.07 13.76 12.58
CA VAL A 157 20.03 12.98 11.81
C VAL A 157 19.50 11.56 11.60
N TYR A 158 19.35 11.16 10.35
CA TYR A 158 18.85 9.85 9.98
C TYR A 158 19.98 8.83 10.13
N ARG A 159 20.01 8.14 11.26
CA ARG A 159 20.99 7.06 11.56
C ARG A 159 20.41 5.66 11.35
N ASP A 160 19.08 5.55 11.35
CA ASP A 160 18.33 4.32 11.15
C ASP A 160 16.88 4.62 10.74
N ARG A 161 16.00 3.61 10.78
CA ARG A 161 14.57 3.73 10.43
C ARG A 161 13.72 4.35 11.55
N SER A 162 14.32 4.92 12.59
CA SER A 162 13.58 5.55 13.70
C SER A 162 12.60 6.65 13.25
N PRO A 163 12.88 7.51 12.25
CA PRO A 163 11.90 8.49 11.78
C PRO A 163 10.63 7.83 11.22
N VAL A 164 10.80 6.77 10.43
CA VAL A 164 9.68 5.97 9.88
C VAL A 164 8.86 5.35 11.01
N GLN A 165 9.54 4.77 12.01
CA GLN A 165 8.86 4.13 13.13
C GLN A 165 8.12 5.15 14.00
N CYS A 166 8.68 6.35 14.20
CA CYS A 166 8.02 7.45 14.90
C CYS A 166 6.68 7.81 14.22
N VAL A 167 6.71 8.01 12.90
CA VAL A 167 5.51 8.32 12.12
C VAL A 167 4.48 7.20 12.22
N LYS A 168 4.89 5.94 12.00
CA LYS A 168 4.01 4.76 12.11
C LYS A 168 3.37 4.62 13.48
N ASN A 169 4.11 4.87 14.56
CA ASN A 169 3.60 4.75 15.92
C ASN A 169 2.57 5.85 16.26
N ARG A 170 2.65 7.02 15.64
CA ARG A 170 1.72 8.14 15.88
C ARG A 170 0.49 8.11 14.98
N LEU A 171 0.55 7.38 13.87
CA LEU A 171 -0.55 7.23 12.90
C LEU A 171 -1.34 5.90 13.04
N ASN A 172 -0.84 4.94 13.82
CA ASN A 172 -1.54 3.68 14.11
C ASN A 172 -2.53 3.81 15.26
#